data_AF-A0A9D6EME3-F1
#
_entry.id   AF-A0A9D6EME3-F1
#
_cell.length_a   1.000
_cell.length_b   1.000
_cell.length_c   1.000
_cell.angle_alpha   90.00
_cell.angle_beta   90.00
_cell.angle_gamma   90.00
#
_symmetry.space_group_name_H-M   'P 1'
#
loop_
_entity.id
_entity.type
_entity.pdbx_description
1 polymer ?
#
loop_
_entity_poly.entity_id
_entity_poly.type
_entity_poly.pdbx_seq_one_letter_code
_entity_poly.pdbx_strand_id
1 'polypeptide(L)'
;MITVLKQLIRQIVPYLLFWIDPALIRAVCRVVIFILITITLVTPSITLAVFNQQINYQGKLTDSSNVAVSDGNYSIVFSLYTVSSGGSNVWTETKTVTVTNGLFSTMLGSDTALSSVDFNQTLYLGVKVGSDSEMTPRKTIGTVPAAFEADKLDGLDSLSFINSATTTLPNVWSMSGLGQVGSSSATTTALGNLAVIGTTIFNGLVSGYQQISAPFFTATSTTQASTFPLFTGTTATITNATTTTLFSTTASSTNLFTSNFTLC
;
A
#
# COMPACT_ATOMS: atom_id res chain seq x y z
N MET A 1 -7.00 11.19 -62.37
CA MET A 1 -5.92 10.46 -61.65
C MET A 1 -6.46 9.60 -60.50
N ILE A 2 -7.24 10.13 -59.56
CA ILE A 2 -7.83 9.39 -58.42
C ILE A 2 -8.77 8.25 -58.83
N THR A 3 -9.59 8.44 -59.88
CA THR A 3 -10.53 7.42 -60.38
C THR A 3 -9.81 6.19 -60.92
N VAL A 4 -8.68 6.39 -61.60
CA VAL A 4 -7.84 5.32 -62.15
C VAL A 4 -7.13 4.55 -61.04
N LEU A 5 -6.63 5.24 -60.01
CA LEU A 5 -6.01 4.61 -58.84
C LEU A 5 -7.00 3.75 -58.04
N LYS A 6 -8.24 4.22 -57.87
CA LYS A 6 -9.31 3.43 -57.23
C LYS A 6 -9.65 2.17 -58.04
N GLN A 7 -9.68 2.27 -59.36
CA GLN A 7 -9.96 1.14 -60.25
C GLN A 7 -8.82 0.10 -60.20
N LEU A 8 -7.57 0.55 -60.12
CA LEU A 8 -6.39 -0.30 -60.00
C LEU A 8 -6.37 -1.06 -58.66
N ILE A 9 -6.63 -0.37 -57.54
CA ILE A 9 -6.70 -1.00 -56.22
C ILE A 9 -7.82 -2.04 -56.17
N ARG A 10 -8.99 -1.73 -56.74
CA ARG A 10 -10.15 -2.65 -56.77
C ARG A 10 -9.88 -3.91 -57.59
N GLN A 11 -9.00 -3.83 -58.59
CA GLN A 11 -8.58 -4.97 -59.41
C GLN A 11 -7.49 -5.81 -58.73
N ILE A 12 -6.58 -5.21 -57.94
CA ILE A 12 -5.41 -5.88 -57.35
C ILE A 12 -5.72 -6.57 -56.01
N VAL A 13 -6.60 -5.99 -55.18
CA VAL A 13 -6.94 -6.50 -53.83
C VAL A 13 -7.44 -7.97 -53.84
N PRO A 14 -8.30 -8.41 -54.77
CA PRO A 14 -8.74 -9.81 -54.83
C PRO A 14 -7.61 -10.78 -55.16
N TYR A 15 -6.66 -10.39 -56.02
CA TYR A 15 -5.47 -11.21 -56.31
C TYR A 15 -4.55 -11.29 -55.10
N LEU A 16 -4.39 -10.21 -54.34
CA LEU A 16 -3.59 -10.22 -53.11
C LEU A 16 -4.21 -11.14 -52.04
N LEU A 17 -5.55 -11.18 -51.96
CA LEU A 17 -6.30 -12.05 -51.04
C LEU A 17 -6.35 -13.52 -51.50
N PHE A 18 -6.21 -13.80 -52.80
CA PHE A 18 -6.21 -15.17 -53.36
C PHE A 18 -5.00 -16.01 -52.93
N TRP A 19 -3.87 -15.37 -52.57
CA TRP A 19 -2.68 -16.04 -52.04
C TRP A 19 -2.76 -16.35 -50.55
N ILE A 20 -3.81 -15.90 -49.86
CA ILE A 20 -3.99 -16.15 -48.44
C ILE A 20 -4.89 -17.38 -48.29
N ASP A 21 -4.27 -18.53 -48.08
CA ASP A 21 -4.98 -19.80 -47.92
C ASP A 21 -6.02 -19.69 -46.77
N PRO A 22 -7.32 -19.92 -47.03
CA PRO A 22 -8.34 -19.86 -45.99
C PRO A 22 -8.14 -20.94 -44.91
N ALA A 23 -7.32 -21.97 -45.15
CA ALA A 23 -6.87 -22.89 -44.11
C ALA A 23 -5.87 -22.24 -43.14
N LEU A 24 -4.97 -21.39 -43.65
CA LEU A 24 -4.00 -20.63 -42.85
C LEU A 24 -4.71 -19.62 -41.94
N ILE A 25 -5.71 -18.89 -42.45
CA ILE A 25 -6.51 -17.95 -41.64
C ILE A 25 -7.22 -18.68 -40.49
N ARG A 26 -7.81 -19.86 -40.76
CA ARG A 26 -8.50 -20.67 -39.74
C ARG A 26 -7.53 -21.23 -38.69
N ALA A 27 -6.32 -21.61 -39.10
CA ALA A 27 -5.26 -22.06 -38.18
C ALA A 27 -4.78 -20.91 -37.27
N VAL A 28 -4.54 -19.73 -37.84
CA VAL A 28 -4.13 -18.53 -37.08
C VAL A 28 -5.21 -18.10 -36.10
N CYS A 29 -6.49 -18.08 -36.50
CA CYS A 29 -7.59 -17.78 -35.58
C CYS A 29 -7.68 -18.78 -34.42
N ARG A 30 -7.48 -20.09 -34.66
CA ARG A 30 -7.47 -21.10 -33.59
C ARG A 30 -6.32 -20.88 -32.61
N VAL A 31 -5.13 -20.57 -33.11
CA VAL A 31 -3.95 -20.28 -32.26
C VAL A 31 -4.17 -19.01 -31.44
N VAL A 32 -4.71 -17.94 -32.05
CA VAL A 32 -5.01 -16.69 -31.34
C VAL A 32 -6.08 -16.89 -30.26
N ILE A 33 -7.14 -17.65 -30.56
CA ILE A 33 -8.17 -18.00 -29.58
C ILE A 33 -7.58 -18.82 -28.43
N PHE A 34 -6.71 -19.79 -28.75
CA PHE A 34 -6.05 -20.61 -27.73
C PHE A 34 -5.14 -19.76 -26.82
N ILE A 35 -4.38 -18.82 -27.40
CA ILE A 35 -3.53 -17.88 -26.65
C ILE A 35 -4.39 -16.98 -25.74
N LEU A 36 -5.49 -16.42 -26.25
CA LEU A 36 -6.39 -15.57 -25.47
C LEU A 36 -7.05 -16.32 -24.29
N ILE A 37 -7.41 -17.59 -24.49
CA ILE A 37 -7.93 -18.46 -23.42
C ILE A 37 -6.84 -18.76 -22.39
N THR A 38 -5.62 -19.09 -22.82
CA THR A 38 -4.53 -19.37 -21.87
C THR A 38 -4.13 -18.15 -21.04
N ILE A 39 -4.21 -16.93 -21.59
CA ILE A 39 -3.91 -15.69 -20.87
C ILE A 39 -4.96 -15.38 -19.79
N THR A 40 -6.23 -15.72 -20.02
CA THR A 40 -7.31 -15.50 -19.03
C THR A 40 -7.30 -16.51 -17.89
N LEU A 41 -6.74 -17.71 -18.08
CA LEU A 41 -6.64 -18.73 -17.04
C LEU A 41 -5.45 -18.53 -16.07
N VAL A 42 -4.50 -17.67 -16.40
CA VAL A 42 -3.23 -17.50 -15.64
C VAL A 42 -3.18 -16.18 -14.85
N THR A 43 -4.31 -15.49 -14.64
CA THR A 43 -4.29 -14.31 -13.75
C THR A 43 -4.11 -14.76 -12.30
N PRO A 44 -3.01 -14.40 -11.61
CA PRO A 44 -2.84 -14.70 -10.21
C PRO A 44 -3.90 -13.94 -9.41
N SER A 45 -4.78 -14.67 -8.73
CA SER A 45 -5.68 -14.10 -7.74
C SER A 45 -4.87 -13.79 -6.48
N ILE A 46 -4.63 -12.50 -6.21
CA ILE A 46 -4.08 -12.05 -4.94
C ILE A 46 -5.22 -12.12 -3.91
N THR A 47 -5.23 -13.17 -3.10
CA THR A 47 -6.14 -13.26 -1.96
C THR A 47 -5.47 -12.59 -0.75
N LEU A 48 -5.99 -11.44 -0.34
CA LEU A 48 -5.64 -10.87 0.95
C LEU A 48 -6.43 -11.62 2.02
N ALA A 49 -5.73 -12.37 2.88
CA ALA A 49 -6.36 -13.03 4.01
C ALA A 49 -6.73 -11.96 5.05
N VAL A 50 -7.99 -11.52 5.03
CA VAL A 50 -8.52 -10.62 6.07
C VAL A 50 -8.67 -11.44 7.35
N PHE A 51 -7.83 -11.18 8.33
CA PHE A 51 -7.94 -11.78 9.66
C PHE A 51 -9.21 -11.30 10.36
N ASN A 52 -9.87 -12.18 11.10
CA ASN A 52 -11.07 -11.82 11.83
C ASN A 52 -10.68 -11.10 13.15
N GLN A 53 -10.88 -9.78 13.19
CA GLN A 53 -10.60 -8.90 14.35
C GLN A 53 -11.65 -9.03 15.46
N GLN A 54 -11.85 -10.25 15.93
CA GLN A 54 -12.92 -10.57 16.87
C GLN A 54 -12.35 -11.36 18.06
N ILE A 55 -12.80 -11.02 19.28
CA ILE A 55 -12.35 -11.66 20.52
C ILE A 55 -13.51 -12.46 21.10
N ASN A 56 -13.34 -13.78 21.26
CA ASN A 56 -14.33 -14.59 21.96
C ASN A 56 -14.27 -14.31 23.46
N TYR A 57 -15.42 -13.98 24.05
CA TYR A 57 -15.57 -13.77 25.48
C TYR A 57 -16.66 -14.68 26.03
N GLN A 58 -16.32 -15.41 27.11
CA GLN A 58 -17.21 -16.33 27.80
C GLN A 58 -17.23 -15.99 29.29
N GLY A 59 -18.42 -16.02 29.87
CA GLY A 59 -18.63 -15.66 31.26
C GLY A 59 -19.77 -16.43 31.90
N LYS A 60 -19.76 -16.46 33.23
CA LYS A 60 -20.89 -16.91 34.04
C LYS A 60 -21.42 -15.72 34.83
N LEU A 61 -22.70 -15.41 34.66
CA LEU A 61 -23.43 -14.45 35.46
C LEU A 61 -24.04 -15.15 36.68
N THR A 62 -23.73 -14.61 37.85
CA THR A 62 -24.32 -15.03 39.12
C THR A 62 -24.92 -13.82 39.82
N ASP A 63 -25.98 -14.04 40.59
CA ASP A 63 -26.56 -13.03 41.47
C ASP A 63 -25.70 -12.81 42.74
N SER A 64 -26.18 -11.92 43.63
CA SER A 64 -25.53 -11.61 44.91
C SER A 64 -25.45 -12.80 45.88
N SER A 65 -26.22 -13.86 45.63
CA SER A 65 -26.21 -15.11 46.39
C SER A 65 -25.33 -16.19 45.73
N ASN A 66 -24.56 -15.85 44.69
CA ASN A 66 -23.77 -16.76 43.86
C ASN A 66 -24.59 -17.82 43.09
N VAL A 67 -25.90 -17.59 42.92
CA VAL A 67 -26.77 -18.45 42.12
C VAL A 67 -26.72 -17.97 40.67
N ALA A 68 -26.74 -18.91 39.73
CA ALA A 68 -26.79 -18.58 38.31
C ALA A 68 -28.06 -17.78 37.99
N VAL A 69 -27.92 -16.71 37.21
CA VAL A 69 -29.09 -15.94 36.75
C VAL A 69 -29.98 -16.80 35.85
N SER A 70 -31.27 -16.49 35.83
CA SER A 70 -32.25 -17.19 34.99
C SER A 70 -31.91 -17.08 33.51
N ASP A 71 -32.32 -18.08 32.74
CA ASP A 71 -32.17 -18.07 31.28
C ASP A 71 -32.92 -16.88 30.66
N GLY A 72 -32.27 -16.18 29.74
CA GLY A 72 -32.86 -14.98 29.14
C GLY A 72 -31.85 -14.14 28.35
N ASN A 73 -32.36 -13.03 27.80
CA ASN A 73 -31.55 -12.06 27.08
C ASN A 73 -31.17 -10.92 28.01
N TYR A 74 -29.87 -10.67 28.14
CA TYR A 74 -29.33 -9.60 28.97
C TYR A 74 -28.60 -8.59 28.09
N SER A 75 -28.87 -7.31 28.29
CA SER A 75 -28.08 -6.24 27.68
C SER A 75 -26.79 -6.08 28.48
N ILE A 76 -25.65 -6.29 27.83
CA ILE A 76 -24.33 -6.24 28.43
C ILE A 76 -23.50 -5.20 27.67
N VAL A 77 -22.94 -4.26 28.42
CA VAL A 77 -21.97 -3.28 27.90
C VAL A 77 -20.57 -3.79 28.23
N PHE A 78 -19.78 -4.01 27.20
CA PHE A 78 -18.37 -4.34 27.28
C PHE A 78 -17.55 -3.08 27.04
N SER A 79 -16.56 -2.83 27.88
CA SER A 79 -15.69 -1.67 27.77
C SER A 79 -14.23 -2.05 27.97
N LEU A 80 -13.34 -1.49 27.16
CA LEU A 80 -11.90 -1.68 27.30
C LEU A 80 -11.27 -0.46 27.95
N TYR A 81 -10.31 -0.69 28.84
CA TYR A 81 -9.59 0.33 29.59
C TYR A 81 -8.09 0.05 29.59
N THR A 82 -7.28 1.10 29.73
CA THR A 82 -5.83 1.02 29.92
C THR A 82 -5.40 0.90 31.38
N VAL A 83 -6.35 1.07 32.32
CA VAL A 83 -6.12 1.03 33.77
C VAL A 83 -7.10 0.08 34.46
N SER A 84 -6.66 -0.51 35.57
CA SER A 84 -7.42 -1.50 36.35
C SER A 84 -8.64 -0.92 37.09
N SER A 85 -8.64 0.38 37.36
CA SER A 85 -9.75 1.10 38.01
C SER A 85 -9.81 2.56 37.55
N GLY A 86 -11.02 3.11 37.39
CA GLY A 86 -11.21 4.48 36.90
C GLY A 86 -10.83 4.63 35.43
N GLY A 87 -10.42 5.84 35.03
CA GLY A 87 -10.01 6.16 33.66
C GLY A 87 -11.15 6.16 32.64
N SER A 88 -10.85 6.67 31.44
CA SER A 88 -11.76 6.63 30.30
C SER A 88 -11.65 5.30 29.56
N ASN A 89 -12.74 4.84 28.97
CA ASN A 89 -12.74 3.67 28.11
C ASN A 89 -12.09 4.01 26.75
N VAL A 90 -11.26 3.11 26.24
CA VAL A 90 -10.67 3.21 24.89
C VAL A 90 -11.58 2.61 23.82
N TRP A 91 -12.52 1.75 24.23
CA TRP A 91 -13.51 1.14 23.35
C TRP A 91 -14.73 0.70 24.16
N THR A 92 -15.90 0.65 23.52
CA THR A 92 -17.13 0.12 24.11
C THR A 92 -18.03 -0.51 23.06
N GLU A 93 -18.71 -1.58 23.46
CA GLU A 93 -19.70 -2.28 22.66
C GLU A 93 -20.86 -2.70 23.55
N THR A 94 -22.09 -2.39 23.13
CA THR A 94 -23.30 -2.79 23.84
C THR A 94 -23.97 -3.91 23.06
N LYS A 95 -24.16 -5.07 23.69
CA LYS A 95 -24.74 -6.25 23.06
C LYS A 95 -25.84 -6.85 23.89
N THR A 96 -26.86 -7.37 23.23
CA THR A 96 -27.82 -8.27 23.88
C THR A 96 -27.30 -9.69 23.74
N VAL A 97 -27.02 -10.34 24.87
CA VAL A 97 -26.45 -11.69 24.93
C VAL A 97 -27.45 -12.64 25.58
N THR A 98 -27.67 -13.79 24.95
CA THR A 98 -28.48 -14.86 25.52
C THR A 98 -27.67 -15.63 26.54
N VAL A 99 -28.24 -15.79 27.73
CA VAL A 99 -27.66 -16.49 28.87
C VAL A 99 -28.45 -17.76 29.12
N THR A 100 -27.75 -18.88 29.34
CA THR A 100 -28.36 -20.19 29.63
C THR A 100 -27.60 -20.85 30.78
N ASN A 101 -28.29 -21.23 31.84
CA ASN A 101 -27.73 -21.67 33.13
C ASN A 101 -26.69 -20.67 33.69
N GLY A 102 -26.94 -19.38 33.51
CA GLY A 102 -26.01 -18.31 33.87
C GLY A 102 -24.77 -18.22 32.98
N LEU A 103 -24.58 -19.07 31.97
CA LEU A 103 -23.43 -19.03 31.06
C LEU A 103 -23.76 -18.27 29.79
N PHE A 104 -22.77 -17.55 29.26
CA PHE A 104 -22.86 -16.90 27.94
C PHE A 104 -21.54 -16.94 27.18
N SER A 105 -21.64 -16.87 25.86
CA SER A 105 -20.52 -16.66 24.93
C SER A 105 -20.89 -15.59 23.93
N THR A 106 -19.99 -14.65 23.70
CA THR A 106 -20.18 -13.60 22.70
C THR A 106 -18.86 -13.29 22.00
N MET A 107 -18.96 -12.75 20.80
CA MET A 107 -17.82 -12.25 20.05
C MET A 107 -17.77 -10.73 20.19
N LEU A 108 -16.70 -10.22 20.78
CA LEU A 108 -16.42 -8.79 20.88
C LEU A 108 -15.77 -8.31 19.58
N GLY A 109 -16.13 -7.12 19.13
CA GLY A 109 -15.65 -6.57 17.87
C GLY A 109 -16.54 -6.86 16.65
N SER A 110 -17.69 -7.51 16.84
CA SER A 110 -18.60 -7.80 15.71
C SER A 110 -19.51 -6.62 15.36
N ASP A 111 -19.93 -5.84 16.36
CA ASP A 111 -20.86 -4.73 16.17
C ASP A 111 -20.10 -3.40 16.15
N THR A 112 -19.10 -3.28 17.04
CA THR A 112 -18.15 -2.15 17.06
C THR A 112 -16.74 -2.66 16.79
N ALA A 113 -16.17 -2.32 15.62
CA ALA A 113 -14.83 -2.77 15.24
C ALA A 113 -13.75 -2.43 16.28
N LEU A 114 -12.79 -3.34 16.46
CA LEU A 114 -11.66 -3.19 17.39
C LEU A 114 -10.43 -2.51 16.75
N SER A 115 -10.54 -2.07 15.50
CA SER A 115 -9.42 -1.56 14.70
C SER A 115 -8.73 -0.31 15.27
N SER A 116 -9.43 0.47 16.13
CA SER A 116 -8.88 1.67 16.77
C SER A 116 -8.19 1.39 18.11
N VAL A 117 -8.25 0.16 18.60
CA VAL A 117 -7.69 -0.21 19.91
C VAL A 117 -6.23 -0.58 19.75
N ASP A 118 -5.38 0.05 20.56
CA ASP A 118 -3.98 -0.35 20.71
C ASP A 118 -3.89 -1.57 21.64
N PHE A 119 -3.51 -2.72 21.08
CA PHE A 119 -3.31 -3.98 21.79
C PHE A 119 -1.87 -4.19 22.26
N ASN A 120 -0.94 -3.28 21.96
CA ASN A 120 0.46 -3.31 22.43
C ASN A 120 0.61 -2.75 23.87
N GLN A 121 -0.41 -2.95 24.69
CA GLN A 121 -0.46 -2.49 26.06
C GLN A 121 -1.37 -3.40 26.89
N THR A 122 -1.27 -3.28 28.20
CA THR A 122 -2.18 -4.03 29.09
C THR A 122 -3.57 -3.43 29.02
N LEU A 123 -4.55 -4.23 28.57
CA LEU A 123 -5.95 -3.84 28.53
C LEU A 123 -6.76 -4.58 29.60
N TYR A 124 -7.78 -3.89 30.10
CA TYR A 124 -8.71 -4.38 31.10
C TYR A 124 -10.13 -4.34 30.52
N LEU A 125 -10.82 -5.47 30.57
CA LEU A 125 -12.22 -5.61 30.21
C LEU A 125 -13.10 -5.31 31.43
N GLY A 126 -13.92 -4.28 31.27
CA GLY A 126 -15.05 -3.97 32.12
C GLY A 126 -16.34 -4.55 31.54
N VAL A 127 -17.20 -5.04 32.42
CA VAL A 127 -18.50 -5.65 32.06
C VAL A 127 -19.58 -5.01 32.92
N LYS A 128 -20.61 -4.48 32.27
CA LYS A 128 -21.79 -3.93 32.92
C LYS A 128 -23.03 -4.64 32.39
N VAL A 129 -23.87 -5.16 33.27
CA VAL A 129 -25.09 -5.89 32.91
C VAL A 129 -26.30 -5.01 33.22
N GLY A 130 -27.11 -4.70 32.21
CA GLY A 130 -28.32 -3.90 32.35
C GLY A 130 -28.08 -2.54 33.01
N SER A 131 -28.82 -2.28 34.08
CA SER A 131 -28.74 -1.06 34.88
C SER A 131 -27.73 -1.12 36.03
N ASP A 132 -27.07 -2.26 36.25
CA ASP A 132 -26.18 -2.44 37.38
C ASP A 132 -24.90 -1.61 37.24
N SER A 133 -24.18 -1.43 38.36
CA SER A 133 -22.84 -0.88 38.32
C SER A 133 -21.89 -1.79 37.55
N GLU A 134 -20.85 -1.21 36.93
CA GLU A 134 -19.79 -1.99 36.29
C GLU A 134 -19.16 -2.97 37.28
N MET A 135 -18.98 -4.22 36.87
CA MET A 135 -18.40 -5.26 37.72
C MET A 135 -16.93 -4.95 38.05
N THR A 136 -16.56 -5.20 39.31
CA THR A 136 -15.19 -5.02 39.81
C THR A 136 -14.69 -6.30 40.47
N PRO A 137 -13.39 -6.65 40.35
CA PRO A 137 -12.35 -5.98 39.58
C PRO A 137 -12.47 -6.24 38.06
N ARG A 138 -11.96 -5.31 37.24
CA ARG A 138 -11.89 -5.50 35.78
C ARG A 138 -10.97 -6.68 35.43
N LYS A 139 -11.33 -7.43 34.39
CA LYS A 139 -10.57 -8.61 33.96
C LYS A 139 -9.45 -8.17 33.01
N THR A 140 -8.20 -8.53 33.28
CA THR A 140 -7.12 -8.35 32.29
C THR A 140 -7.36 -9.25 31.08
N ILE A 141 -7.16 -8.70 29.89
CA ILE A 141 -7.27 -9.46 28.64
C ILE A 141 -5.87 -9.97 28.30
N GLY A 142 -5.73 -11.30 28.21
CA GLY A 142 -4.45 -11.96 27.95
C GLY A 142 -3.98 -11.78 26.51
N THR A 143 -2.84 -12.38 26.17
CA THR A 143 -2.03 -12.17 24.94
C THR A 143 -2.73 -12.45 23.60
N VAL A 144 -3.96 -12.99 23.57
CA VAL A 144 -4.64 -13.39 22.32
C VAL A 144 -4.92 -12.19 21.39
N PRO A 145 -5.33 -11.00 21.86
CA PRO A 145 -5.46 -9.82 21.01
C PRO A 145 -4.11 -9.19 20.63
N ALA A 146 -3.02 -9.48 21.35
CA ALA A 146 -1.68 -9.06 20.94
C ALA A 146 -1.21 -9.78 19.66
N ALA A 147 -1.87 -10.88 19.27
CA ALA A 147 -1.65 -11.49 17.95
C ALA A 147 -2.13 -10.60 16.79
N PHE A 148 -3.02 -9.63 17.03
CA PHE A 148 -3.37 -8.62 16.01
C PHE A 148 -2.19 -7.69 15.69
N GLU A 149 -1.24 -7.55 16.62
CA GLU A 149 -0.01 -6.80 16.40
C GLU A 149 1.06 -7.64 15.68
N ALA A 150 0.90 -8.98 15.58
CA ALA A 150 1.84 -9.82 14.83
C ALA A 150 1.76 -9.61 13.30
N ASP A 151 0.68 -8.99 12.82
CA ASP A 151 0.52 -8.56 11.42
C ASP A 151 1.24 -7.23 11.14
N LYS A 152 1.58 -6.49 12.20
CA LYS A 152 2.23 -5.17 12.10
C LYS A 152 3.69 -5.29 12.48
N LEU A 153 4.55 -4.55 11.78
CA LEU A 153 5.92 -4.32 12.20
C LEU A 153 5.99 -2.90 12.79
N ASP A 154 6.32 -2.78 14.07
CA ASP A 154 6.36 -1.47 14.78
C ASP A 154 5.04 -0.66 14.67
N GLY A 155 3.90 -1.36 14.69
CA GLY A 155 2.57 -0.75 14.58
C GLY A 155 2.16 -0.34 13.16
N LEU A 156 3.01 -0.58 12.16
CA LEU A 156 2.73 -0.32 10.76
C LEU A 156 2.31 -1.60 10.04
N ASP A 157 1.25 -1.51 9.23
CA ASP A 157 0.84 -2.60 8.34
C ASP A 157 1.89 -2.82 7.24
N SER A 158 1.98 -4.05 6.73
CA SER A 158 2.81 -4.47 5.60
C SER A 158 2.70 -3.54 4.38
N LEU A 159 1.53 -2.96 4.11
CA LEU A 159 1.28 -2.00 3.03
C LEU A 159 1.92 -0.62 3.28
N SER A 160 2.27 -0.30 4.52
CA SER A 160 2.97 0.93 4.88
C SER A 160 4.48 0.85 4.60
N PHE A 161 5.00 -0.35 4.33
CA PHE A 161 6.41 -0.56 4.02
C PHE A 161 6.67 -0.46 2.51
N ILE A 162 7.78 0.18 2.16
CA ILE A 162 8.24 0.28 0.77
C ILE A 162 8.73 -1.10 0.32
N ASN A 163 7.99 -1.71 -0.61
CA ASN A 163 8.47 -2.90 -1.31
C ASN A 163 9.50 -2.47 -2.37
N SER A 164 10.78 -2.77 -2.13
CA SER A 164 11.88 -2.47 -3.05
C SER A 164 11.79 -3.20 -4.41
N ALA A 165 10.81 -4.12 -4.57
CA ALA A 165 10.69 -4.99 -5.75
C ALA A 165 9.77 -4.48 -6.89
N THR A 166 9.06 -3.36 -6.76
CA THR A 166 8.14 -2.89 -7.84
C THR A 166 8.26 -1.39 -8.13
N THR A 167 8.71 -1.09 -9.35
CA THR A 167 9.23 0.19 -9.85
C THR A 167 8.19 1.14 -10.45
N THR A 168 6.93 1.13 -10.01
CA THR A 168 5.93 2.10 -10.48
C THR A 168 5.12 2.62 -9.30
N LEU A 169 5.45 3.83 -8.85
CA LEU A 169 4.78 4.47 -7.72
C LEU A 169 3.94 5.66 -8.22
N PRO A 170 2.66 5.81 -7.81
CA PRO A 170 1.73 6.68 -8.52
C PRO A 170 1.71 8.14 -8.09
N ASN A 171 2.39 8.57 -7.04
CA ASN A 171 2.32 9.97 -6.62
C ASN A 171 3.49 10.39 -5.72
N VAL A 172 3.88 11.65 -5.89
CA VAL A 172 5.00 12.39 -5.28
C VAL A 172 5.53 11.83 -3.95
N TRP A 173 6.82 11.51 -3.94
CA TRP A 173 7.58 11.16 -2.74
C TRP A 173 7.94 12.41 -1.93
N SER A 174 7.86 12.33 -0.60
CA SER A 174 8.46 13.31 0.32
C SER A 174 9.25 12.58 1.41
N MET A 175 10.58 12.67 1.37
CA MET A 175 11.46 12.17 2.44
C MET A 175 12.02 13.36 3.23
N SER A 176 11.98 13.29 4.56
CA SER A 176 12.74 14.21 5.42
C SER A 176 14.04 13.53 5.87
N GLY A 177 15.18 14.18 5.69
CA GLY A 177 16.51 13.63 5.98
C GLY A 177 17.33 13.23 4.75
N LEU A 178 18.29 12.32 4.92
CA LEU A 178 19.15 11.83 3.83
C LEU A 178 18.39 10.83 2.97
N GLY A 179 18.04 11.22 1.74
CA GLY A 179 17.45 10.34 0.73
C GLY A 179 18.53 9.72 -0.15
N GLN A 180 19.11 8.60 0.27
CA GLN A 180 20.02 7.85 -0.60
C GLN A 180 19.21 6.90 -1.49
N VAL A 181 18.94 7.32 -2.72
CA VAL A 181 18.41 6.42 -3.76
C VAL A 181 19.61 5.71 -4.41
N GLY A 182 20.26 4.86 -3.61
CA GLY A 182 21.41 4.07 -4.02
C GLY A 182 20.97 2.67 -4.37
N SER A 183 20.75 2.37 -5.65
CA SER A 183 20.80 0.99 -6.10
C SER A 183 22.26 0.55 -6.08
N SER A 184 22.54 -0.62 -5.53
CA SER A 184 23.76 -1.41 -5.85
C SER A 184 23.80 -1.83 -7.33
N SER A 185 22.79 -1.43 -8.11
CA SER A 185 22.67 -1.62 -9.55
C SER A 185 23.06 -0.33 -10.28
N ALA A 186 23.84 -0.46 -11.35
CA ALA A 186 24.46 0.61 -12.12
C ALA A 186 23.49 1.62 -12.81
N THR A 187 22.18 1.57 -12.52
CA THR A 187 21.16 2.44 -13.13
C THR A 187 19.91 2.59 -12.25
N THR A 188 19.48 3.83 -12.00
CA THR A 188 18.19 4.18 -11.39
C THR A 188 17.26 4.75 -12.46
N THR A 189 16.16 4.05 -12.75
CA THR A 189 15.10 4.54 -13.63
C THR A 189 13.78 4.68 -12.89
N ALA A 190 13.13 5.84 -12.96
CA ALA A 190 11.76 6.01 -12.47
C ALA A 190 10.98 6.91 -13.42
N LEU A 191 9.67 6.75 -13.49
CA LEU A 191 8.77 7.63 -14.24
C LEU A 191 8.15 8.66 -13.28
N GLY A 192 8.24 9.95 -13.61
CA GLY A 192 7.59 11.03 -12.85
C GLY A 192 8.55 11.94 -12.09
N ASN A 193 8.04 12.57 -11.03
CA ASN A 193 8.73 13.63 -10.30
C ASN A 193 9.32 13.11 -8.99
N LEU A 194 10.54 13.53 -8.65
CA LEU A 194 11.20 13.27 -7.38
C LEU A 194 11.31 14.58 -6.59
N ALA A 195 10.77 14.64 -5.38
CA ALA A 195 10.92 15.77 -4.46
C ALA A 195 11.54 15.30 -3.14
N VAL A 196 12.66 15.90 -2.74
CA VAL A 196 13.39 15.53 -1.52
C VAL A 196 13.67 16.81 -0.72
N ILE A 197 13.41 16.78 0.58
CA ILE A 197 13.60 17.95 1.47
C ILE A 197 15.04 18.02 2.00
N GLY A 198 15.85 16.98 1.77
CA GLY A 198 17.25 16.90 2.16
C GLY A 198 18.20 16.55 1.01
N THR A 199 19.29 15.85 1.32
CA THR A 199 20.30 15.48 0.33
C THR A 199 19.87 14.27 -0.48
N THR A 200 20.05 14.34 -1.80
CA THR A 200 19.84 13.24 -2.74
C THR A 200 21.17 12.83 -3.36
N ILE A 201 21.51 11.54 -3.31
CA ILE A 201 22.74 10.98 -3.91
C ILE A 201 22.38 9.82 -4.83
N PHE A 202 22.84 9.90 -6.08
CA PHE A 202 22.77 8.84 -7.09
C PHE A 202 24.18 8.40 -7.51
N ASN A 203 24.50 7.13 -7.27
CA ASN A 203 25.77 6.49 -7.68
C ASN A 203 25.54 5.53 -8.85
N GLY A 204 25.25 6.06 -10.03
CA GLY A 204 24.92 5.30 -11.24
C GLY A 204 24.21 6.15 -12.29
N LEU A 205 23.87 5.53 -13.43
CA LEU A 205 23.08 6.18 -14.47
C LEU A 205 21.68 6.54 -13.95
N VAL A 206 21.24 7.78 -14.10
CA VAL A 206 19.88 8.20 -13.74
C VAL A 206 19.07 8.50 -15.01
N SER A 207 17.88 7.92 -15.15
CA SER A 207 17.01 8.17 -16.30
C SER A 207 15.51 8.06 -15.97
N GLY A 208 14.65 8.58 -16.86
CA GLY A 208 13.18 8.47 -16.78
C GLY A 208 12.46 9.56 -15.96
N TYR A 209 13.14 10.20 -15.00
CA TYR A 209 12.54 11.26 -14.19
C TYR A 209 12.15 12.44 -15.06
N GLN A 210 10.95 13.00 -14.84
CA GLN A 210 10.46 14.21 -15.50
C GLN A 210 10.91 15.47 -14.77
N GLN A 211 10.97 15.42 -13.44
CA GLN A 211 11.47 16.51 -12.59
C GLN A 211 12.20 15.94 -11.37
N ILE A 212 13.29 16.59 -10.95
CA ILE A 212 13.94 16.35 -9.67
C ILE A 212 14.03 17.67 -8.90
N SER A 213 13.49 17.71 -7.67
CA SER A 213 13.62 18.82 -6.75
C SER A 213 14.29 18.36 -5.46
N ALA A 214 15.49 18.87 -5.19
CA ALA A 214 16.22 18.56 -3.96
C ALA A 214 17.16 19.71 -3.60
N PRO A 215 17.24 20.15 -2.32
CA PRO A 215 18.14 21.24 -1.93
C PRO A 215 19.61 20.88 -2.15
N PHE A 216 20.02 19.62 -1.92
CA PHE A 216 21.37 19.15 -2.22
C PHE A 216 21.29 17.90 -3.09
N PHE A 217 21.92 17.93 -4.25
CA PHE A 217 21.85 16.85 -5.23
C PHE A 217 23.24 16.46 -5.73
N THR A 218 23.55 15.17 -5.70
CA THR A 218 24.75 14.60 -6.30
C THR A 218 24.37 13.43 -7.19
N ALA A 219 24.75 13.46 -8.47
CA ALA A 219 24.60 12.33 -9.37
C ALA A 219 25.92 12.04 -10.09
N THR A 220 26.44 10.83 -9.91
CA THR A 220 27.71 10.40 -10.51
C THR A 220 27.50 9.17 -11.37
N SER A 221 27.71 9.31 -12.69
CA SER A 221 27.72 8.19 -13.65
C SER A 221 29.04 8.20 -14.43
N THR A 222 29.72 7.06 -14.49
CA THR A 222 31.01 6.90 -15.21
C THR A 222 30.88 6.26 -16.59
N THR A 223 29.73 5.68 -16.91
CA THR A 223 29.53 4.85 -18.11
C THR A 223 28.62 5.48 -19.17
N GLN A 224 27.61 6.26 -18.76
CA GLN A 224 26.64 6.89 -19.66
C GLN A 224 26.12 8.22 -19.09
N ALA A 225 25.58 9.10 -19.94
CA ALA A 225 25.02 10.38 -19.50
C ALA A 225 23.64 10.19 -18.85
N SER A 226 23.48 10.69 -17.62
CA SER A 226 22.19 10.74 -16.92
C SER A 226 21.26 11.79 -17.53
N THR A 227 19.97 11.49 -17.66
CA THR A 227 19.00 12.38 -18.31
C THR A 227 18.06 13.04 -17.30
N PHE A 228 18.03 14.37 -17.27
CA PHE A 228 17.14 15.16 -16.40
C PHE A 228 16.45 16.29 -17.19
N PRO A 229 15.14 16.20 -17.51
CA PRO A 229 14.45 17.27 -18.22
C PRO A 229 14.37 18.57 -17.39
N LEU A 230 14.04 18.46 -16.11
CA LEU A 230 13.93 19.59 -15.18
C LEU A 230 14.55 19.25 -13.82
N PHE A 231 15.48 20.08 -13.36
CA PHE A 231 16.03 20.01 -12.00
C PHE A 231 15.90 21.35 -11.27
N THR A 232 15.52 21.32 -9.99
CA THR A 232 15.43 22.47 -9.09
C THR A 232 16.08 22.18 -7.73
N GLY A 233 17.08 22.96 -7.32
CA GLY A 233 17.76 22.75 -6.04
C GLY A 233 18.58 23.94 -5.55
N THR A 234 19.25 23.80 -4.41
CA THR A 234 20.20 24.82 -3.91
C THR A 234 21.60 24.51 -4.45
N THR A 235 22.06 23.26 -4.26
CA THR A 235 23.36 22.79 -4.72
C THR A 235 23.23 21.53 -5.57
N ALA A 236 23.83 21.50 -6.76
CA ALA A 236 23.84 20.35 -7.65
C ALA A 236 25.27 19.98 -8.09
N THR A 237 25.68 18.73 -7.91
CA THR A 237 26.93 18.17 -8.43
C THR A 237 26.60 17.01 -9.37
N ILE A 238 26.99 17.11 -10.65
CA ILE A 238 26.59 16.12 -11.66
C ILE A 238 27.75 15.71 -12.56
N THR A 239 27.99 14.40 -12.71
CA THR A 239 28.98 13.84 -13.65
C THR A 239 28.26 13.12 -14.79
N ASN A 240 28.62 13.47 -16.03
CA ASN A 240 28.05 12.97 -17.28
C ASN A 240 26.52 13.10 -17.31
N ALA A 241 26.00 14.23 -17.79
CA ALA A 241 24.55 14.46 -17.84
C ALA A 241 24.05 15.18 -19.09
N THR A 242 22.79 14.90 -19.43
CA THR A 242 21.99 15.57 -20.45
C THR A 242 20.79 16.22 -19.78
N THR A 243 20.68 17.54 -19.84
CA THR A 243 19.55 18.27 -19.23
C THR A 243 18.98 19.33 -20.14
N THR A 244 17.66 19.53 -20.09
CA THR A 244 17.01 20.66 -20.80
C THR A 244 16.97 21.92 -19.94
N THR A 245 16.83 21.79 -18.61
CA THR A 245 16.83 22.91 -17.66
C THR A 245 17.42 22.50 -16.31
N LEU A 246 18.29 23.34 -15.73
CA LEU A 246 18.92 23.16 -14.42
C LEU A 246 18.80 24.46 -13.62
N PHE A 247 17.95 24.49 -12.60
CA PHE A 247 17.78 25.64 -11.69
C PHE A 247 18.46 25.33 -10.36
N SER A 248 19.63 25.93 -10.11
CA SER A 248 20.32 25.80 -8.83
C SER A 248 21.10 27.05 -8.47
N THR A 249 21.15 27.40 -7.18
CA THR A 249 22.00 28.52 -6.70
C THR A 249 23.50 28.22 -6.85
N THR A 250 23.91 26.95 -6.76
CA THR A 250 25.29 26.50 -6.99
C THR A 250 25.27 25.20 -7.79
N ALA A 251 25.88 25.16 -8.97
CA ALA A 251 26.04 23.93 -9.76
C ALA A 251 27.50 23.67 -10.13
N SER A 252 27.91 22.40 -10.06
CA SER A 252 29.18 21.89 -10.59
C SER A 252 28.92 20.68 -11.48
N SER A 253 29.59 20.59 -12.63
CA SER A 253 29.45 19.43 -13.50
C SER A 253 30.74 19.04 -14.22
N THR A 254 30.84 17.76 -14.57
CA THR A 254 31.87 17.21 -15.47
C THR A 254 31.15 16.54 -16.63
N ASN A 255 31.26 17.08 -17.85
CA ASN A 255 30.51 16.69 -19.06
C ASN A 255 28.98 16.91 -18.96
N LEU A 256 28.54 18.16 -19.11
CA LEU A 256 27.12 18.53 -19.18
C LEU A 256 26.74 18.93 -20.61
N PHE A 257 25.77 18.22 -21.17
CA PHE A 257 25.18 18.50 -22.47
C PHE A 257 23.82 19.18 -22.24
N THR A 258 23.74 20.51 -22.45
CA THR A 258 22.53 21.31 -22.21
C THR A 258 22.20 22.20 -23.41
N SER A 259 20.90 22.44 -23.64
CA SER A 259 20.40 23.36 -24.68
C SER A 259 20.18 24.79 -24.18
N ASN A 260 20.02 25.01 -22.86
CA ASN A 260 19.78 26.33 -22.26
C ASN A 260 20.23 26.33 -20.79
N PHE A 261 21.23 27.15 -20.45
CA PHE A 261 21.74 27.31 -19.10
C PHE A 261 21.37 28.68 -18.54
N THR A 262 20.74 28.72 -17.37
CA THR A 262 20.42 29.97 -16.65
C THR A 262 20.85 29.81 -15.20
N LEU A 263 21.93 30.48 -14.83
CA LEU A 263 22.31 30.70 -13.44
C LEU A 263 21.56 31.94 -12.94
N CYS A 264 20.82 31.81 -11.84
CA CYS A 264 20.34 32.96 -11.08
C CYS A 264 21.33 33.28 -9.97
#